data_AF-A0A6T0U6G9-F1
#
_entry.id   AF-A0A6T0U6G9-F1
#
_cell.length_a   1.000
_cell.length_b   1.000
_cell.length_c   1.000
_cell.angle_alpha   90.00
_cell.angle_beta   90.00
_cell.angle_gamma   90.00
#
_symmetry.space_group_name_H-M   'P 1'
#
loop_
_entity.id
_entity.type
_entity.pdbx_description
1 polymer ?
#
loop_
_entity_poly.entity_id
_entity_poly.type
_entity_poly.pdbx_seq_one_letter_code
_entity_poly.pdbx_strand_id
1 'polypeptide(L)'
;GPFLPELGRGVEPPSAGGAGSLSFDLLGVDVLVDADFRPWLLEVNLLPSLSPVPGDAETTAHREAVVEDVLAGVLDTARAAGCLRAARVPTDAWELLSTWELTDTV
;
A
#
# COMPACT_ATOMS: atom_id res chain seq x y z
N GLY A 1 -22.96 6.09 -17.65
CA GLY A 1 -22.39 4.86 -17.06
C GLY A 1 -21.38 5.26 -16.01
N PRO A 2 -21.21 4.52 -14.90
CA PRO A 2 -20.33 5.00 -13.84
C PRO A 2 -18.90 5.04 -14.36
N PHE A 3 -18.31 6.24 -14.27
CA PHE A 3 -16.91 6.51 -14.54
C PHE A 3 -16.08 5.89 -13.42
N LEU A 4 -15.57 4.67 -13.64
CA LEU A 4 -14.30 4.28 -13.06
C LEU A 4 -13.24 4.71 -14.07
N PRO A 5 -12.35 5.66 -13.78
CA PRO A 5 -11.23 5.92 -14.65
C PRO A 5 -10.38 4.65 -14.74
N GLU A 6 -9.95 4.34 -15.96
CA GLU A 6 -9.08 3.22 -16.33
C GLU A 6 -7.75 3.25 -15.53
N LEU A 7 -7.76 2.82 -14.27
CA LEU A 7 -6.62 2.80 -13.35
C LEU A 7 -5.64 1.64 -13.64
N GLY A 8 -5.56 1.19 -14.90
CA GLY A 8 -4.82 -0.02 -15.28
C GLY A 8 -4.15 -0.01 -16.66
N ARG A 9 -4.21 1.07 -17.44
CA ARG A 9 -3.51 1.15 -18.73
C ARG A 9 -2.42 2.22 -18.69
N GLY A 10 -1.22 1.84 -18.25
CA GLY A 10 -0.07 2.72 -18.46
C GLY A 10 1.22 2.42 -17.72
N VAL A 11 1.59 1.16 -17.47
CA VAL A 11 3.02 0.79 -17.34
C VAL A 11 3.18 -0.62 -17.90
N GLU A 12 3.58 -0.75 -19.17
CA GLU A 12 4.10 -2.04 -19.65
C GLU A 12 5.52 -2.24 -19.11
N PRO A 13 5.82 -3.34 -18.41
CA PRO A 13 7.20 -3.74 -18.20
C PRO A 13 7.74 -4.40 -19.49
N PRO A 14 8.95 -4.04 -19.95
CA PRO A 14 9.52 -4.70 -21.11
C PRO A 14 10.09 -6.08 -20.71
N SER A 15 9.51 -7.11 -21.32
CA SER A 15 10.12 -8.38 -21.75
C SER A 15 10.59 -9.43 -20.71
N ALA A 16 10.22 -10.68 -21.02
CA ALA A 16 10.80 -11.97 -20.62
C ALA A 16 10.68 -12.41 -19.14
N GLY A 17 9.58 -13.11 -18.82
CA GLY A 17 9.41 -13.88 -17.58
C GLY A 17 8.36 -13.27 -16.65
N GLY A 18 7.09 -13.34 -17.04
CA GLY A 18 5.98 -12.59 -16.43
C GLY A 18 5.80 -12.85 -14.93
N ALA A 19 6.39 -11.99 -14.10
CA ALA A 19 5.88 -11.70 -12.77
C ALA A 19 4.83 -10.60 -12.93
N GLY A 20 3.57 -10.89 -12.61
CA GLY A 20 2.54 -9.84 -12.51
C GLY A 20 2.92 -8.85 -11.41
N SER A 21 2.58 -7.57 -11.59
CA SER A 21 2.70 -6.57 -10.53
C SER A 21 1.58 -6.79 -9.51
N LEU A 22 1.91 -6.86 -8.22
CA LEU A 22 0.94 -6.84 -7.12
C LEU A 22 0.76 -5.39 -6.67
N SER A 23 -0.43 -4.84 -6.84
CA SER A 23 -0.80 -3.48 -6.42
C SER A 23 -1.99 -3.53 -5.46
N PHE A 24 -1.97 -2.67 -4.44
CA PHE A 24 -3.09 -2.44 -3.53
C PHE A 24 -3.14 -0.96 -3.15
N ASP A 25 -4.33 -0.49 -2.79
CA ASP A 25 -4.55 0.87 -2.28
C ASP A 25 -5.20 0.81 -0.90
N LEU A 26 -4.68 1.58 0.06
CA LEU A 26 -5.30 1.79 1.36
C LEU A 26 -6.07 3.11 1.34
N LEU A 27 -7.40 3.01 1.42
CA LEU A 27 -8.29 4.17 1.39
C LEU A 27 -8.78 4.53 2.80
N GLY A 28 -8.76 5.81 3.14
CA GLY A 28 -9.46 6.35 4.29
C GLY A 28 -10.89 6.72 3.90
N VAL A 29 -11.87 6.35 4.71
CA VAL A 29 -13.28 6.66 4.44
C VAL A 29 -13.85 7.43 5.61
N ASP A 30 -14.30 8.65 5.35
CA ASP A 30 -14.90 9.50 6.35
C ASP A 30 -16.41 9.35 6.30
N VAL A 31 -17.00 8.95 7.43
CA VAL A 31 -18.41 8.61 7.53
C VAL A 31 -19.07 9.48 8.60
N LEU A 32 -20.16 10.15 8.21
CA LEU A 32 -21.08 10.77 9.15
C LEU A 32 -22.16 9.77 9.54
N VAL A 33 -22.47 9.67 10.83
CA VAL A 33 -23.58 8.85 11.33
C VAL A 33 -24.71 9.77 11.77
N ASP A 34 -25.91 9.57 11.22
CA ASP A 34 -27.10 10.37 11.56
C ASP A 34 -27.83 9.88 12.82
N ALA A 35 -28.93 10.55 13.17
CA ALA A 35 -29.74 10.23 14.35
C ALA A 35 -30.43 8.86 14.28
N ASP A 36 -30.61 8.30 13.08
CA ASP A 36 -31.16 6.96 12.84
C ASP A 36 -30.05 5.90 12.69
N PHE A 37 -28.80 6.23 13.07
CA PHE A 37 -27.60 5.40 12.91
C PHE A 37 -27.29 5.00 11.46
N ARG A 38 -27.71 5.80 10.48
CA ARG A 38 -27.37 5.55 9.08
C ARG A 38 -26.01 6.16 8.76
N PRO A 39 -25.11 5.41 8.10
CA PRO A 39 -23.83 5.93 7.66
C PRO A 39 -23.99 6.71 6.35
N TRP A 40 -23.38 7.89 6.30
CA TRP A 40 -23.31 8.76 5.14
C TRP A 40 -21.86 8.97 4.76
N LEU A 41 -21.49 8.57 3.55
CA LEU A 41 -20.16 8.80 3.01
C LEU A 41 -19.94 10.30 2.81
N LEU A 42 -18.88 10.84 3.42
CA LEU A 42 -18.45 12.22 3.22
C LEU A 42 -17.36 12.30 2.16
N GLU A 43 -16.26 11.58 2.37
CA GLU A 43 -15.11 11.57 1.48
C GLU A 43 -14.37 10.23 1.47
N VAL A 44 -13.58 10.04 0.42
CA VAL A 44 -12.63 8.93 0.27
C VAL A 44 -11.25 9.51 0.06
N ASN A 45 -10.38 9.31 1.04
CA ASN A 45 -8.99 9.74 1.02
C ASN A 45 -8.10 8.64 0.42
N LEU A 46 -7.46 8.95 -0.71
CA LEU A 46 -6.52 8.03 -1.37
C LEU A 46 -5.22 7.83 -0.58
N LEU A 47 -4.89 8.77 0.32
CA LEU A 47 -3.67 8.77 1.13
C LEU A 47 -4.02 9.16 2.58
N PRO A 48 -4.64 8.27 3.36
CA PRO A 48 -4.95 8.54 4.76
C PRO A 48 -3.66 8.69 5.59
N SER A 49 -3.65 9.63 6.54
CA SER A 49 -2.51 9.81 7.44
C SER A 49 -2.47 8.70 8.50
N LEU A 50 -1.37 7.94 8.51
CA LEU A 50 -1.07 6.91 9.51
C LEU A 50 0.07 7.34 10.45
N SER A 51 0.45 8.61 10.45
CA SER A 51 1.50 9.09 11.36
C SER A 51 1.07 8.96 12.83
N PRO A 52 2.00 8.76 13.77
CA PRO A 52 1.68 8.85 15.20
C PRO A 52 1.00 10.17 15.54
N VAL A 53 0.06 10.13 16.48
CA VAL A 53 -0.67 11.31 16.96
C VAL A 53 -0.10 11.72 18.32
N PRO A 54 0.63 12.85 18.42
CA PRO A 54 1.21 13.27 19.69
C PRO A 54 0.15 13.47 20.77
N GLY A 55 0.34 12.83 21.92
CA GLY A 55 -0.60 12.92 23.05
C GLY A 55 -1.83 12.00 22.94
N ASP A 56 -1.96 11.22 21.87
CA ASP A 56 -3.03 10.24 21.68
C ASP A 56 -2.43 8.86 21.31
N ALA A 57 -2.04 8.13 22.36
CA ALA A 57 -1.45 6.81 22.23
C ALA A 57 -2.44 5.77 21.71
N GLU A 58 -3.74 5.93 22.01
CA GLU A 58 -4.78 5.00 21.57
C GLU A 58 -4.99 5.12 20.06
N THR A 59 -5.17 6.32 19.51
CA THR A 59 -5.28 6.52 18.06
C THR A 59 -4.00 6.08 17.34
N THR A 60 -2.83 6.33 17.94
CA THR A 60 -1.55 5.86 17.40
C THR A 60 -1.52 4.33 17.29
N ALA A 61 -1.90 3.61 18.35
CA ALA A 61 -1.95 2.15 18.34
C ALA A 61 -2.93 1.59 17.29
N HIS A 62 -4.11 2.23 17.12
CA HIS A 62 -5.05 1.83 16.06
C HIS A 62 -4.48 2.02 14.66
N ARG A 63 -3.74 3.12 14.41
CA ARG A 63 -3.07 3.37 13.12
C ARG A 63 -1.97 2.34 12.85
N GLU A 64 -1.19 1.97 13.87
CA GLU A 64 -0.18 0.92 13.78
C GLU A 64 -0.81 -0.44 13.46
N ALA A 65 -1.92 -0.77 14.12
CA ALA A 65 -2.65 -2.01 13.85
C ALA A 65 -3.15 -2.10 12.39
N VAL A 66 -3.61 -0.99 11.81
CA VAL A 66 -4.00 -0.95 10.39
C VAL A 66 -2.82 -1.28 9.48
N VAL A 67 -1.61 -0.79 9.78
CA VAL A 67 -0.41 -1.10 8.98
C VAL A 67 -0.11 -2.61 9.06
N GLU A 68 -0.08 -3.18 10.26
CA GLU A 68 0.19 -4.61 10.47
C GLU A 68 -0.86 -5.49 9.77
N ASP A 69 -2.14 -5.14 9.87
CA ASP A 69 -3.22 -5.89 9.21
C ASP A 69 -3.12 -5.81 7.68
N VAL A 70 -2.70 -4.67 7.12
CA VAL A 70 -2.44 -4.53 5.67
C VAL A 70 -1.27 -5.42 5.24
N LEU A 71 -0.18 -5.45 6.01
CA LEU A 71 0.98 -6.30 5.71
C LEU A 71 0.59 -7.78 5.75
N ALA A 72 -0.12 -8.21 6.79
CA ALA A 72 -0.60 -9.59 6.91
C ALA A 72 -1.59 -9.94 5.79
N GLY A 73 -2.54 -9.04 5.51
CA GLY A 73 -3.59 -9.26 4.51
C GLY A 73 -3.03 -9.33 3.09
N VAL A 74 -2.06 -8.48 2.75
CA VAL A 74 -1.54 -8.35 1.39
C VAL A 74 -0.23 -9.12 1.20
N LEU A 75 0.81 -8.79 1.97
CA LEU A 75 2.16 -9.33 1.74
C LEU A 75 2.26 -10.78 2.18
N ASP A 76 1.79 -11.12 3.38
CA ASP A 76 1.88 -12.49 3.87
C ASP A 76 0.99 -13.43 3.05
N THR A 77 -0.21 -12.98 2.67
CA THR A 77 -1.06 -13.72 1.75
C THR A 77 -0.40 -13.94 0.39
N ALA A 78 0.19 -12.90 -0.21
CA ALA A 78 0.88 -13.03 -1.49
C ALA A 78 2.12 -13.93 -1.39
N ARG A 79 2.82 -13.91 -0.25
CA ARG A 79 3.94 -14.81 0.03
C ARG A 79 3.46 -16.26 0.17
N ALA A 80 2.43 -16.50 0.97
CA ALA A 80 1.85 -17.82 1.20
C ALA A 80 1.28 -18.43 -0.09
N ALA A 81 0.71 -17.59 -0.96
CA ALA A 81 0.25 -17.97 -2.29
C ALA A 81 1.39 -18.25 -3.29
N GLY A 82 2.65 -18.02 -2.90
CA GLY A 82 3.81 -18.19 -3.79
C GLY A 82 3.91 -17.11 -4.87
N CYS A 83 3.15 -16.02 -4.75
CA CYS A 83 3.17 -14.89 -5.69
C CYS A 83 4.42 -14.03 -5.51
N LEU A 84 4.96 -13.98 -4.28
CA LEU A 84 6.21 -13.29 -3.98
C LEU A 84 7.38 -14.26 -4.04
N ARG A 85 8.42 -13.89 -4.79
CA ARG A 85 9.71 -14.57 -4.71
C ARG A 85 10.42 -14.14 -3.42
N ALA A 86 11.23 -15.03 -2.86
CA ALA A 86 12.12 -14.65 -1.76
C ALA A 86 12.98 -13.45 -2.21
N ALA A 87 13.23 -12.52 -1.28
CA ALA A 87 14.12 -11.40 -1.54
C ALA A 87 15.44 -11.95 -2.11
N ARG A 88 15.86 -11.41 -3.26
CA ARG A 88 17.17 -11.73 -3.83
C ARG A 88 18.20 -11.25 -2.81
N VAL A 89 18.95 -12.19 -2.23
CA VAL A 89 20.10 -11.85 -1.39
C VAL A 89 21.18 -11.35 -2.34
N PRO A 90 21.62 -10.07 -2.26
CA PRO A 90 22.76 -9.61 -3.05
C PRO A 90 23.95 -10.49 -2.73
N THR A 91 24.59 -11.02 -3.77
CA THR A 91 25.73 -11.92 -3.63
C THR A 91 26.97 -11.19 -3.13
N ASP A 92 27.03 -9.87 -3.29
CA ASP A 92 28.02 -9.00 -2.69
C ASP A 92 27.50 -7.58 -2.39
N ALA A 93 28.31 -6.81 -1.67
CA ALA A 93 27.98 -5.44 -1.26
C ALA A 93 27.90 -4.46 -2.45
N TRP A 94 28.58 -4.76 -3.56
CA TRP A 94 28.58 -3.90 -4.74
C TRP A 94 27.29 -4.06 -5.56
N GLU A 95 26.72 -5.27 -5.57
CA GLU A 95 25.40 -5.54 -6.13
C GLU A 95 24.31 -4.77 -5.38
N LEU A 96 24.35 -4.74 -4.03
CA LEU A 96 23.43 -3.92 -3.23
C LEU A 96 23.56 -2.42 -3.54
N LEU A 97 24.79 -1.89 -3.55
CA LEU A 97 25.05 -0.47 -3.84
C LEU A 97 24.64 -0.06 -5.26
N SER A 98 24.77 -0.97 -6.24
CA SER A 98 24.35 -0.71 -7.62
C SER A 98 22.84 -0.56 -7.80
N THR A 99 22.04 -1.08 -6.85
CA THR A 99 20.57 -0.89 -6.84
C THR A 99 20.13 0.40 -6.17
N TRP A 100 21.06 1.12 -5.53
CA TRP A 100 20.81 2.37 -4.81
C TRP A 100 21.12 3.62 -5.66
N GLU A 101 21.04 3.55 -7.00
CA GLU A 101 21.29 4.71 -7.86
C GLU A 101 20.31 5.86 -7.57
N LEU A 102 20.76 6.76 -6.69
CA LEU A 102 20.65 8.21 -6.66
C LEU A 102 19.37 8.80 -7.30
N THR A 103 18.26 8.76 -6.57
CA THR A 103 17.28 9.86 -6.61
C THR A 103 17.80 11.04 -5.78
N ASP A 104 18.91 11.64 -6.20
CA ASP A 104 19.28 12.99 -5.82
C ASP A 104 19.28 13.84 -7.10
N THR A 105 18.09 14.27 -7.50
CA THR A 105 17.93 15.50 -8.27
C THR A 105 17.81 16.63 -7.26
N VAL A 106 18.89 17.38 -7.04
CA VAL A 106 19.06 18.82 -7.37
C VAL A 106 20.55 19.16 -7.29
#